data_AF-A0A960MV26-F1
#
_entry.id   AF-A0A960MV26-F1
#
_cell.length_a   1.000
_cell.length_b   1.000
_cell.length_c   1.000
_cell.angle_alpha   90.00
_cell.angle_beta   90.00
_cell.angle_gamma   90.00
#
_symmetry.space_group_name_H-M   'P 1'
#
loop_
_entity.id
_entity.type
_entity.pdbx_description
1 polymer ?
#
loop_
_entity_poly.entity_id
_entity_poly.type
_entity_poly.pdbx_seq_one_letter_code
_entity_poly.pdbx_strand_id
1 'polypeptide(L)'
;PKAEAMADRIRLISPSCEVAAHLEFFTETTAARILESGFDVVIDAIDSVKHKSLLIAECVSRRIPLIVSGGGGGKRDPSTLDVSDLAKATNDRLLKRVRKVLRRDHGFPDEPSKLDFGVTAVFCDEKAVYPWADGTVCATPEPGSELRLNCESGFGTAAFVTGAIGFAAAAEAVKVVAAKGSAESR
;
A
#
# COMPACT_ATOMS: atom_id res chain seq x y z
N PRO A 1 -7.35 1.02 20.57
CA PRO A 1 -7.51 1.23 19.12
C PRO A 1 -6.47 0.46 18.27
N LYS A 2 -6.64 0.33 16.94
CA LYS A 2 -5.76 -0.53 16.10
C LYS A 2 -4.26 -0.17 16.23
N ALA A 3 -3.92 1.12 16.15
CA ALA A 3 -2.53 1.59 16.22
C ALA A 3 -1.88 1.30 17.59
N GLU A 4 -2.59 1.59 18.69
CA GLU A 4 -2.11 1.33 20.05
C GLU A 4 -1.93 -0.17 20.32
N ALA A 5 -2.89 -1.00 19.92
CA ALA A 5 -2.78 -2.45 20.09
C ALA A 5 -1.57 -3.03 19.34
N MET A 6 -1.24 -2.47 18.17
CA MET A 6 -0.02 -2.85 17.45
C MET A 6 1.24 -2.35 18.17
N ALA A 7 1.23 -1.12 18.69
CA ALA A 7 2.35 -0.58 19.44
C ALA A 7 2.66 -1.41 20.70
N ASP A 8 1.63 -1.80 21.46
CA ASP A 8 1.77 -2.68 22.62
C ASP A 8 2.36 -4.03 22.22
N ARG A 9 1.87 -4.60 21.10
CA ARG A 9 2.42 -5.86 20.57
C ARG A 9 3.89 -5.72 20.17
N ILE A 10 4.30 -4.62 19.54
CA ILE A 10 5.70 -4.40 19.16
C ILE A 10 6.58 -4.29 20.42
N ARG A 11 6.13 -3.59 21.46
CA ARG A 11 6.88 -3.48 22.74
C ARG A 11 7.06 -4.84 23.43
N LEU A 12 6.09 -5.75 23.29
CA LEU A 12 6.23 -7.12 23.77
C LEU A 12 7.24 -7.96 22.96
N ILE A 13 7.34 -7.70 21.65
CA ILE A 13 8.29 -8.41 20.77
C ILE A 13 9.71 -7.89 20.98
N SER A 14 9.89 -6.58 21.05
CA SER A 14 11.19 -5.91 21.22
C SER A 14 11.05 -4.73 22.18
N PRO A 15 11.32 -4.91 23.49
CA PRO A 15 11.14 -3.87 24.49
C PRO A 15 11.98 -2.60 24.28
N SER A 16 13.11 -2.70 23.58
CA SER A 16 13.96 -1.56 23.21
C SER A 16 13.49 -0.81 21.97
N CYS A 17 12.45 -1.28 21.28
CA CYS A 17 11.89 -0.60 20.12
C CYS A 17 11.05 0.60 20.58
N GLU A 18 11.45 1.80 20.17
CA GLU A 18 10.66 3.01 20.38
C GLU A 18 9.51 3.04 19.36
N VAL A 19 8.28 3.07 19.87
CA VAL A 19 7.07 3.04 19.03
C VAL A 19 6.15 4.20 19.39
N ALA A 20 5.93 5.07 18.42
CA ALA A 20 4.93 6.14 18.47
C ALA A 20 3.66 5.70 17.73
N ALA A 21 2.52 5.68 18.43
CA ALA A 21 1.21 5.39 17.83
C ALA A 21 0.46 6.70 17.59
N HIS A 22 0.04 6.93 16.35
CA HIS A 22 -0.73 8.11 15.96
C HIS A 22 -2.17 7.72 15.63
N LEU A 23 -3.13 8.23 16.40
CA LEU A 23 -4.57 7.99 16.21
C LEU A 23 -5.19 9.06 15.31
N GLU A 24 -4.66 9.16 14.09
CA GLU A 24 -5.10 10.16 13.12
C GLU A 24 -5.01 9.64 11.69
N PHE A 25 -5.84 10.20 10.81
CA PHE A 25 -5.77 9.91 9.38
C PHE A 25 -4.73 10.80 8.70
N PHE A 26 -4.10 10.24 7.66
CA PHE A 26 -3.22 11.00 6.77
C PHE A 26 -4.05 11.80 5.77
N THR A 27 -4.14 13.10 5.97
CA THR A 27 -4.95 14.04 5.16
C THR A 27 -4.10 15.22 4.73
N GLU A 28 -4.63 16.08 3.86
CA GLU A 28 -3.96 17.30 3.41
C GLU A 28 -3.56 18.22 4.58
N THR A 29 -4.35 18.22 5.66
CA THR A 29 -4.10 19.06 6.84
C THR A 29 -3.11 18.45 7.83
N THR A 30 -2.93 17.12 7.83
CA THR A 30 -2.02 16.43 8.76
C THR A 30 -0.71 15.98 8.12
N ALA A 31 -0.67 15.85 6.79
CA ALA A 31 0.46 15.30 6.03
C ALA A 31 1.79 16.00 6.34
N ALA A 32 1.79 17.34 6.34
CA ALA A 32 3.01 18.12 6.54
C ALA A 32 3.65 17.84 7.91
N ARG A 33 2.85 17.85 8.98
CA ARG A 33 3.32 17.58 10.35
C ARG A 33 3.75 16.12 10.51
N ILE A 34 2.98 15.17 9.96
CA ILE A 34 3.30 13.74 10.10
C ILE A 34 4.65 13.43 9.43
N LEU A 35 4.90 13.97 8.23
CA LEU A 35 6.14 13.71 7.49
C LEU A 35 7.33 14.58 7.91
N GLU A 36 7.13 15.57 8.78
CA GLU A 36 8.21 16.41 9.32
C GLU A 36 9.22 15.61 10.13
N SER A 37 8.80 14.47 10.71
CA SER A 37 9.65 13.62 11.53
C SER A 37 10.83 12.96 10.80
N GLY A 38 10.92 13.06 9.47
CA GLY A 38 12.10 12.63 8.71
C GLY A 38 12.31 11.12 8.67
N PHE A 39 11.27 10.37 8.27
CA PHE A 39 11.35 8.90 8.19
C PHE A 39 12.41 8.41 7.18
N ASP A 40 13.18 7.40 7.57
CA ASP A 40 14.11 6.73 6.67
C ASP A 40 13.42 6.04 5.51
N VAL A 41 12.25 5.47 5.79
CA VAL A 41 11.37 4.80 4.83
C VAL A 41 9.94 4.83 5.36
N VAL A 42 8.99 5.02 4.46
CA VAL A 42 7.55 4.92 4.73
C VAL A 42 7.02 3.63 4.09
N ILE A 43 6.18 2.89 4.83
CA ILE A 43 5.40 1.77 4.28
C ILE A 43 3.94 2.20 4.24
N ASP A 44 3.38 2.28 3.04
CA ASP A 44 2.00 2.65 2.82
C ASP A 44 1.10 1.40 2.78
N ALA A 45 0.23 1.30 3.79
CA ALA A 45 -0.82 0.29 3.93
C ALA A 45 -2.24 0.90 3.97
N ILE A 46 -2.42 2.06 3.35
CA ILE A 46 -3.71 2.76 3.25
C ILE A 46 -4.60 2.12 2.18
N ASP A 47 -5.90 1.97 2.44
CA ASP A 47 -6.91 1.42 1.53
C ASP A 47 -7.76 2.49 0.81
N SER A 48 -7.76 3.73 1.32
CA SER A 48 -8.40 4.89 0.69
C SER A 48 -7.55 5.44 -0.47
N VAL A 49 -8.11 5.43 -1.68
CA VAL A 49 -7.45 6.01 -2.88
C VAL A 49 -7.01 7.45 -2.65
N LYS A 50 -7.84 8.28 -1.99
CA LYS A 50 -7.52 9.70 -1.73
C LYS A 50 -6.27 9.82 -0.85
N HIS A 51 -6.29 9.20 0.33
CA HIS A 51 -5.22 9.32 1.32
C HIS A 51 -3.93 8.66 0.83
N LYS A 52 -4.05 7.52 0.13
CA LYS A 52 -2.94 6.81 -0.46
C LYS A 52 -2.22 7.63 -1.54
N SER A 53 -2.99 8.24 -2.46
CA SER A 53 -2.42 9.08 -3.52
C SER A 53 -1.74 10.32 -2.95
N LEU A 54 -2.33 10.94 -1.92
CA LEU A 54 -1.72 12.06 -1.21
C LEU A 54 -0.39 11.67 -0.56
N LEU A 55 -0.35 10.54 0.17
CA LEU A 55 0.88 10.06 0.81
C LEU A 55 2.00 9.82 -0.22
N ILE A 56 1.66 9.17 -1.33
CA ILE A 56 2.62 8.93 -2.42
C ILE A 56 3.15 10.25 -2.98
N ALA A 57 2.27 11.20 -3.28
CA ALA A 57 2.68 12.50 -3.82
C ALA A 57 3.58 13.29 -2.85
N GLU A 58 3.24 13.32 -1.56
CA GLU A 58 4.02 14.01 -0.53
C GLU A 58 5.39 13.34 -0.29
N CYS A 59 5.45 12.01 -0.24
CA CYS A 59 6.73 11.31 -0.10
C CYS A 59 7.63 11.54 -1.31
N VAL A 60 7.08 11.47 -2.53
CA VAL A 60 7.85 11.71 -3.76
C VAL A 60 8.36 13.15 -3.84
N SER A 61 7.51 14.15 -3.54
CA SER A 61 7.94 15.56 -3.58
C SER A 61 9.02 15.88 -2.53
N ARG A 62 8.96 15.23 -1.37
CA ARG A 62 9.93 15.36 -0.27
C ARG A 62 11.14 14.43 -0.39
N ARG A 63 11.18 13.56 -1.42
CA ARG A 63 12.20 12.52 -1.61
C ARG A 63 12.33 11.56 -0.41
N ILE A 64 11.22 11.28 0.24
CA ILE A 64 11.13 10.27 1.32
C ILE A 64 10.95 8.89 0.66
N PRO A 65 11.85 7.92 0.91
CA PRO A 65 11.68 6.57 0.37
C PRO A 65 10.35 5.94 0.80
N LEU A 66 9.64 5.32 -0.14
CA LEU A 66 8.29 4.82 0.07
C LEU A 66 8.10 3.46 -0.59
N ILE A 67 7.50 2.52 0.17
CA ILE A 67 7.00 1.24 -0.34
C ILE A 67 5.47 1.24 -0.26
N VAL A 68 4.80 1.00 -1.39
CA VAL A 68 3.33 1.03 -1.50
C VAL A 68 2.78 -0.39 -1.54
N SER A 69 1.82 -0.71 -0.68
CA SER A 69 1.09 -1.98 -0.79
C SER A 69 -0.16 -1.86 -1.67
N GLY A 70 -0.43 -2.90 -2.45
CA GLY A 70 -1.67 -3.10 -3.20
C GLY A 70 -2.81 -3.65 -2.35
N GLY A 71 -3.96 -3.86 -2.97
CA GLY A 71 -5.11 -4.50 -2.34
C GLY A 71 -4.99 -6.03 -2.32
N GLY A 72 -5.24 -6.64 -1.16
CA GLY A 72 -5.36 -8.10 -1.00
C GLY A 72 -6.79 -8.64 -1.13
N GLY A 73 -7.77 -7.77 -1.39
CA GLY A 73 -9.18 -8.17 -1.50
C GLY A 73 -9.46 -9.00 -2.75
N GLY A 74 -10.18 -10.11 -2.58
CA GLY A 74 -10.59 -11.01 -3.66
C GLY A 74 -9.44 -11.88 -4.18
N LYS A 75 -8.31 -11.95 -3.49
CA LYS A 75 -7.12 -12.71 -3.86
C LYS A 75 -6.89 -13.87 -2.91
N ARG A 76 -6.31 -14.95 -3.42
CA ARG A 76 -6.13 -16.24 -2.75
C ARG A 76 -4.79 -16.91 -3.07
N ASP A 77 -4.04 -16.45 -4.05
CA ASP A 77 -2.76 -17.05 -4.42
C ASP A 77 -1.59 -16.11 -4.09
N PRO A 78 -0.93 -16.29 -2.92
CA PRO A 78 0.21 -15.47 -2.54
C PRO A 78 1.45 -15.72 -3.42
N SER A 79 1.49 -16.77 -4.24
CA SER A 79 2.62 -17.02 -5.15
C SER A 79 2.68 -16.01 -6.31
N THR A 80 1.58 -15.30 -6.56
CA THR A 80 1.48 -14.22 -7.57
C THR A 80 2.00 -12.87 -7.08
N LEU A 81 2.59 -12.82 -5.88
CA LEU A 81 3.19 -11.61 -5.34
C LEU A 81 4.30 -11.09 -6.27
N ASP A 82 4.19 -9.82 -6.63
CA ASP A 82 5.18 -9.07 -7.40
C ASP A 82 5.61 -7.82 -6.63
N VAL A 83 6.85 -7.42 -6.87
CA VAL A 83 7.47 -6.19 -6.37
C VAL A 83 8.06 -5.45 -7.57
N SER A 84 7.37 -4.40 -8.00
CA SER A 84 7.75 -3.63 -9.18
C SER A 84 7.35 -2.16 -9.04
N ASP A 85 7.72 -1.33 -10.02
CA ASP A 85 7.32 0.08 -10.01
C ASP A 85 5.79 0.22 -10.03
N LEU A 86 5.25 1.17 -9.26
CA LEU A 86 3.81 1.42 -9.15
C LEU A 86 3.14 1.62 -10.50
N ALA A 87 3.83 2.21 -11.49
CA ALA A 87 3.34 2.38 -12.86
C ALA A 87 3.01 1.04 -13.54
N LYS A 88 3.76 -0.01 -13.21
CA LYS A 88 3.69 -1.36 -13.80
C LYS A 88 2.68 -2.27 -13.10
N ALA A 89 2.17 -1.89 -11.93
CA ALA A 89 1.29 -2.77 -11.16
C ALA A 89 0.00 -3.17 -11.89
N THR A 90 -0.22 -4.48 -12.05
CA THR A 90 -1.36 -5.10 -12.76
C THR A 90 -2.32 -5.79 -11.80
N ASN A 91 -3.51 -6.13 -12.32
CA ASN A 91 -4.58 -6.86 -11.60
C ASN A 91 -4.99 -6.30 -10.22
N ASP A 92 -4.67 -5.03 -9.95
CA ASP A 92 -4.97 -4.34 -8.69
C ASP A 92 -5.86 -3.11 -8.92
N ARG A 93 -7.12 -3.18 -8.44
CA ARG A 93 -8.09 -2.09 -8.61
C ARG A 93 -7.74 -0.85 -7.79
N LEU A 94 -7.15 -1.01 -6.61
CA LEU A 94 -6.75 0.09 -5.74
C LEU A 94 -5.61 0.86 -6.42
N LEU A 95 -4.53 0.17 -6.79
CA LEU A 95 -3.38 0.79 -7.43
C LEU A 95 -3.73 1.38 -8.81
N LYS A 96 -4.62 0.74 -9.58
CA LYS A 96 -5.12 1.33 -10.84
C LYS A 96 -5.79 2.68 -10.63
N ARG A 97 -6.61 2.83 -9.57
CA ARG A 97 -7.28 4.10 -9.24
C ARG A 97 -6.29 5.14 -8.70
N VAL A 98 -5.35 4.72 -7.86
CA VAL A 98 -4.26 5.56 -7.33
C VAL A 98 -3.44 6.13 -8.48
N ARG A 99 -2.98 5.30 -9.43
CA ARG A 99 -2.25 5.78 -10.60
C ARG A 99 -3.02 6.82 -11.41
N LYS A 100 -4.33 6.67 -11.55
CA LYS A 100 -5.18 7.65 -12.25
C LYS A 100 -5.21 9.00 -11.51
N VAL A 101 -5.31 8.98 -10.18
CA VAL A 101 -5.29 10.18 -9.34
C VAL A 101 -3.91 10.84 -9.38
N LEU A 102 -2.83 10.07 -9.24
CA LEU A 102 -1.46 10.58 -9.30
C LEU A 102 -1.14 11.31 -10.62
N ARG A 103 -1.60 10.76 -11.75
CA ARG A 103 -1.46 11.41 -13.06
C ARG A 103 -2.27 12.70 -13.15
N ARG A 104 -3.55 12.62 -12.81
CA ARG A 104 -4.50 13.73 -12.94
C ARG A 104 -4.16 14.91 -12.02
N ASP A 105 -3.81 14.62 -10.77
CA ASP A 105 -3.78 15.63 -9.70
C ASP A 105 -2.37 15.95 -9.19
N HIS A 106 -1.40 15.06 -9.42
CA HIS A 106 -0.06 15.16 -8.81
C HIS A 106 1.08 15.17 -9.83
N GLY A 107 0.78 15.27 -11.13
CA GLY A 107 1.79 15.45 -12.19
C GLY A 107 2.64 14.22 -12.49
N PHE A 108 2.19 13.02 -12.12
CA PHE A 108 2.89 11.78 -12.48
C PHE A 108 2.78 11.48 -13.99
N PRO A 109 3.77 10.79 -14.60
CA PRO A 109 3.79 10.56 -16.05
C PRO A 109 2.54 9.85 -16.60
N ASP A 110 1.97 10.39 -17.68
CA ASP A 110 0.76 9.86 -18.31
C ASP A 110 0.99 8.62 -19.18
N GLU A 111 2.17 8.48 -19.79
CA GLU A 111 2.43 7.37 -20.71
C GLU A 111 2.66 6.03 -19.98
N PRO A 112 1.81 5.01 -20.17
CA PRO A 112 1.91 3.73 -19.45
C PRO A 112 3.12 2.86 -19.83
N SER A 113 3.88 3.21 -20.88
CA SER A 113 4.82 2.28 -21.52
C SER A 113 6.30 2.69 -21.46
N LYS A 114 6.66 3.87 -20.93
CA LYS A 114 8.05 4.35 -20.98
C LYS A 114 8.60 5.01 -19.71
N LEU A 115 7.76 5.43 -18.76
CA LEU A 115 8.25 6.16 -17.58
C LEU A 115 7.75 5.51 -16.29
N ASP A 116 8.72 5.09 -15.47
CA ASP A 116 8.52 4.60 -14.12
C ASP A 116 8.09 5.77 -13.20
N PHE A 117 7.27 5.48 -12.20
CA PHE A 117 6.88 6.46 -11.18
C PHE A 117 8.01 6.68 -10.15
N GLY A 118 8.99 5.77 -10.11
CA GLY A 118 10.04 5.77 -9.09
C GLY A 118 9.51 5.36 -7.72
N VAL A 119 8.41 4.59 -7.67
CA VAL A 119 7.74 4.20 -6.44
C VAL A 119 7.59 2.68 -6.42
N THR A 120 8.25 2.02 -5.48
CA THR A 120 8.14 0.57 -5.32
C THR A 120 6.74 0.19 -4.83
N ALA A 121 6.09 -0.74 -5.52
CA ALA A 121 4.80 -1.30 -5.14
C ALA A 121 4.88 -2.81 -4.94
N VAL A 122 4.24 -3.30 -3.88
CA VAL A 122 4.09 -4.72 -3.55
C VAL A 122 2.62 -5.09 -3.74
N PHE A 123 2.33 -6.01 -4.66
CA PHE A 123 0.96 -6.41 -4.98
C PHE A 123 0.93 -7.85 -5.48
N CYS A 124 -0.24 -8.50 -5.41
CA CYS A 124 -0.43 -9.80 -6.04
C CYS A 124 -1.01 -9.62 -7.44
N ASP A 125 -0.39 -10.22 -8.46
CA ASP A 125 -0.84 -10.20 -9.85
C ASP A 125 -1.94 -11.24 -10.16
N GLU A 126 -2.77 -11.56 -9.15
CA GLU A 126 -3.96 -12.37 -9.30
C GLU A 126 -5.17 -11.49 -9.61
N LYS A 127 -5.98 -11.90 -10.60
CA LYS A 127 -7.30 -11.29 -10.82
C LYS A 127 -8.21 -11.55 -9.63
N ALA A 128 -8.73 -10.48 -9.03
CA ALA A 128 -9.65 -10.60 -7.91
C ALA A 128 -10.95 -11.35 -8.30
N VAL A 129 -11.44 -12.21 -7.40
CA VAL A 129 -12.76 -12.85 -7.48
C VAL A 129 -13.80 -12.05 -6.69
N TYR A 130 -15.04 -12.06 -7.14
CA TYR A 130 -16.15 -11.27 -6.61
C TYR A 130 -17.16 -12.18 -5.91
N PRO A 131 -17.64 -11.81 -4.70
CA PRO A 131 -18.76 -12.50 -4.09
C PRO A 131 -20.04 -12.22 -4.88
N TRP A 132 -20.87 -13.24 -5.08
CA TRP A 132 -22.22 -13.13 -5.64
C TRP A 132 -23.27 -13.36 -4.54
N ALA A 133 -24.49 -12.85 -4.75
CA ALA A 133 -25.57 -12.95 -3.77
C ALA A 133 -26.00 -14.40 -3.44
N ASP A 134 -25.70 -15.35 -4.33
CA ASP A 134 -25.94 -16.79 -4.15
C ASP A 134 -24.90 -17.48 -3.24
N GLY A 135 -23.92 -16.73 -2.72
CA GLY A 135 -22.85 -17.23 -1.85
C GLY A 135 -21.65 -17.82 -2.62
N THR A 136 -21.69 -17.83 -3.95
CA THR A 136 -20.56 -18.25 -4.78
C THR A 136 -19.56 -17.12 -5.00
N VAL A 137 -18.42 -17.45 -5.60
CA VAL A 137 -17.42 -16.47 -6.06
C VAL A 137 -17.20 -16.62 -7.56
N CYS A 138 -17.10 -15.50 -8.27
CA CYS A 138 -16.96 -15.46 -9.72
C CYS A 138 -15.82 -14.53 -10.14
N ALA A 139 -15.28 -14.72 -11.34
CA ALA A 139 -14.23 -13.86 -11.91
C ALA A 139 -14.75 -12.48 -12.36
N THR A 140 -16.08 -12.32 -12.46
CA THR A 140 -16.75 -11.09 -12.87
C THR A 140 -17.69 -10.62 -11.76
N PRO A 141 -17.86 -9.29 -11.60
CA PRO A 141 -18.86 -8.75 -10.68
C PRO A 141 -20.26 -9.18 -11.13
N GLU A 142 -21.17 -9.32 -10.17
CA GLU A 142 -22.57 -9.62 -10.44
C GLU A 142 -23.21 -8.46 -11.24
N PRO A 143 -23.98 -8.75 -12.31
CA PRO A 143 -24.64 -7.71 -13.08
C PRO A 143 -25.56 -6.85 -12.19
N GLY A 144 -25.38 -5.52 -12.23
CA GLY A 144 -26.13 -4.59 -11.38
C GLY A 144 -25.55 -4.39 -9.97
N SER A 145 -24.47 -5.08 -9.60
CA SER A 145 -23.79 -4.85 -8.32
C SER A 145 -22.91 -3.60 -8.35
N GLU A 146 -23.10 -2.70 -7.37
CA GLU A 146 -22.17 -1.60 -7.08
C GLU A 146 -21.12 -2.02 -6.04
N LEU A 147 -20.35 -3.09 -6.29
CA LEU A 147 -19.29 -3.52 -5.38
C LEU A 147 -18.24 -2.40 -5.22
N ARG A 148 -18.29 -1.72 -4.07
CA ARG A 148 -17.30 -0.73 -3.64
C ARG A 148 -16.10 -1.43 -3.00
N LEU A 149 -14.95 -0.77 -3.01
CA LEU A 149 -13.69 -1.25 -2.42
C LEU A 149 -13.65 -1.01 -0.89
N ASN A 150 -14.75 -1.27 -0.17
CA ASN A 150 -14.85 -1.07 1.28
C ASN A 150 -15.11 -2.39 2.02
N CYS A 151 -14.62 -2.49 3.26
CA CYS A 151 -14.68 -3.70 4.09
C CYS A 151 -16.10 -4.13 4.53
N GLU A 152 -17.14 -3.31 4.33
CA GLU A 152 -18.52 -3.58 4.78
C GLU A 152 -19.43 -4.18 3.69
N SER A 153 -19.07 -4.06 2.42
CA SER A 153 -19.87 -4.57 1.27
C SER A 153 -18.99 -5.03 0.10
N GLY A 154 -17.69 -5.22 0.36
CA GLY A 154 -16.68 -5.48 -0.65
C GLY A 154 -16.12 -6.89 -0.62
N PHE A 155 -14.99 -7.04 -1.30
CA PHE A 155 -14.26 -8.29 -1.44
C PHE A 155 -13.92 -8.98 -0.11
N GLY A 156 -13.95 -10.31 -0.09
CA GLY A 156 -13.34 -11.10 0.98
C GLY A 156 -11.81 -10.96 0.99
N THR A 157 -11.18 -11.20 2.15
CA THR A 157 -9.72 -11.15 2.30
C THR A 157 -9.20 -12.43 2.94
N ALA A 158 -7.97 -12.82 2.58
CA ALA A 158 -7.31 -13.99 3.14
C ALA A 158 -6.01 -13.56 3.85
N ALA A 159 -5.88 -13.92 5.13
CA ALA A 159 -4.77 -13.48 5.99
C ALA A 159 -3.39 -13.87 5.45
N PHE A 160 -3.28 -15.01 4.79
CA PHE A 160 -2.02 -15.45 4.18
C PHE A 160 -1.63 -14.60 2.95
N VAL A 161 -2.58 -14.01 2.23
CA VAL A 161 -2.30 -13.08 1.13
C VAL A 161 -1.92 -11.71 1.66
N THR A 162 -2.74 -11.14 2.54
CA THR A 162 -2.48 -9.79 3.10
C THR A 162 -1.23 -9.78 3.98
N GLY A 163 -0.98 -10.89 4.71
CA GLY A 163 0.26 -11.11 5.45
C GLY A 163 1.48 -11.19 4.53
N ALA A 164 1.41 -11.93 3.42
CA ALA A 164 2.51 -12.02 2.45
C ALA A 164 2.85 -10.64 1.84
N ILE A 165 1.84 -9.83 1.48
CA ILE A 165 2.04 -8.45 1.01
C ILE A 165 2.76 -7.62 2.09
N GLY A 166 2.32 -7.71 3.35
CA GLY A 166 2.94 -6.98 4.46
C GLY A 166 4.41 -7.38 4.69
N PHE A 167 4.71 -8.68 4.68
CA PHE A 167 6.07 -9.17 4.85
C PHE A 167 7.00 -8.76 3.69
N ALA A 168 6.51 -8.80 2.45
CA ALA A 168 7.29 -8.35 1.32
C ALA A 168 7.55 -6.83 1.35
N ALA A 169 6.56 -6.02 1.75
CA ALA A 169 6.76 -4.59 1.95
C ALA A 169 7.81 -4.29 3.04
N ALA A 170 7.80 -5.04 4.13
CA ALA A 170 8.83 -4.94 5.18
C ALA A 170 10.22 -5.34 4.64
N ALA A 171 10.32 -6.39 3.84
CA ALA A 171 11.57 -6.81 3.22
C ALA A 171 12.17 -5.72 2.31
N GLU A 172 11.34 -5.06 1.49
CA GLU A 172 11.79 -3.93 0.65
C GLU A 172 12.23 -2.72 1.49
N ALA A 173 11.50 -2.41 2.57
CA ALA A 173 11.88 -1.32 3.46
C ALA A 173 13.25 -1.57 4.13
N VAL A 174 13.52 -2.81 4.56
CA VAL A 174 14.83 -3.20 5.11
C VAL A 174 15.95 -3.02 4.08
N LYS A 175 15.73 -3.37 2.81
CA LYS A 175 16.72 -3.16 1.74
C LYS A 175 17.06 -1.68 1.58
N VAL A 176 16.06 -0.80 1.61
CA VAL A 176 16.24 0.66 1.52
C VAL A 176 17.11 1.17 2.67
N VAL A 177 16.80 0.79 3.91
CA VAL A 177 17.55 1.22 5.09
C VAL A 177 18.99 0.68 5.06
N ALA A 178 19.18 -0.59 4.73
CA ALA A 178 20.51 -1.21 4.65
C ALA A 178 21.40 -0.58 3.55
N ALA A 179 20.82 -0.18 2.42
CA ALA A 179 21.54 0.50 1.35
C ALA A 179 22.05 1.89 1.76
N LYS A 180 21.26 2.66 2.55
CA LYS A 180 21.68 3.96 3.10
C LYS A 180 22.89 3.82 4.04
N GLY A 181 22.82 2.91 5.01
CA GLY A 181 23.92 2.70 5.96
C GLY A 181 25.23 2.27 5.28
N SER A 182 25.15 1.56 4.15
CA SER A 182 26.31 1.19 3.33
C SER A 182 26.93 2.36 2.56
N ALA A 183 26.14 3.39 2.24
CA ALA A 183 26.60 4.60 1.54
C ALA A 183 27.22 5.63 2.52
N GLU A 184 26.74 5.68 3.76
CA GLU A 184 27.27 6.56 4.82
C GLU A 184 28.55 6.02 5.48
N SER A 185 28.80 4.70 5.38
CA SER A 185 30.00 4.05 5.91
C SER A 185 31.20 4.03 4.93
N ARG A 186 31.08 4.69 3.77
CA ARG A 186 32.14 4.82 2.75
C ARG A 186 32.57 6.27 2.63
#